data_AF-A0A3C1P5Y8-F1
#
_entry.id   AF-A0A3C1P5Y8-F1
#
_cell.length_a   1.000
_cell.length_b   1.000
_cell.length_c   1.000
_cell.angle_alpha   90.00
_cell.angle_beta   90.00
_cell.angle_gamma   90.00
#
_symmetry.space_group_name_H-M   'P 1'
#
loop_
_entity.id
_entity.type
_entity.pdbx_description
1 polymer ?
#
loop_
_entity_poly.entity_id
_entity_poly.type
_entity_poly.pdbx_seq_one_letter_code
_entity_poly.pdbx_strand_id
1 'polypeptide(L)' 'MDVWTVLQQRARRSGGAPLVTYLDAATGERTELSATSLANAAAKIANALRDEYGLEPGDTVALDLPLHWQRSTWCA' A
#
# COMPACT_ATOMS: atom_id res chain seq x y z
N MET A 1 -13.99 -10.46 -5.63
CA MET A 1 -12.85 -10.61 -4.70
C MET A 1 -12.18 -9.24 -4.62
N ASP A 2 -12.07 -8.66 -3.44
CA ASP A 2 -11.43 -7.34 -3.25
C ASP A 2 -9.90 -7.43 -3.32
N VAL A 3 -9.26 -6.27 -3.51
CA VAL A 3 -7.79 -6.13 -3.64
C VAL A 3 -7.07 -6.61 -2.38
N TRP A 4 -7.62 -6.31 -1.20
CA TRP A 4 -7.07 -6.72 0.09
C TRP A 4 -6.97 -8.25 0.19
N THR A 5 -8.02 -8.97 -0.20
CA THR A 5 -8.05 -10.43 -0.21
C THR A 5 -6.97 -11.00 -1.13
N VAL A 6 -6.80 -10.43 -2.33
CA VAL A 6 -5.75 -10.86 -3.28
C VAL A 6 -4.35 -10.60 -2.70
N LEU A 7 -4.13 -9.43 -2.09
CA LEU A 7 -2.86 -9.07 -1.48
C LEU A 7 -2.50 -10.01 -0.31
N GLN A 8 -3.47 -10.31 0.56
CA GLN A 8 -3.29 -11.23 1.68
C GLN A 8 -3.00 -12.66 1.22
N GLN A 9 -3.61 -13.11 0.12
CA GLN A 9 -3.27 -14.39 -0.49
C GLN A 9 -1.84 -14.40 -1.04
N ARG A 10 -1.41 -13.33 -1.71
CA ARG A 10 -0.03 -13.17 -2.20
C ARG A 10 0.97 -13.19 -1.04
N ALA A 11 0.68 -12.46 0.04
CA ALA A 11 1.52 -12.41 1.24
C ALA A 11 1.72 -13.80 1.88
N ARG A 12 0.66 -14.61 1.94
CA ARG A 12 0.74 -15.99 2.46
C ARG A 12 1.57 -16.92 1.56
N ARG A 13 1.49 -16.75 0.25
CA ARG A 13 2.16 -17.65 -0.72
C ARG A 13 3.62 -17.32 -0.95
N SER A 14 3.98 -16.03 -0.99
CA SER A 14 5.38 -15.59 -1.18
C SER A 14 5.59 -14.16 -0.68
N GLY A 15 5.31 -13.92 0.60
CA GLY A 15 5.27 -12.58 1.18
C GLY A 15 6.55 -11.77 1.09
N GLY A 16 7.72 -12.42 1.13
CA GLY A 16 9.02 -11.77 1.03
C GLY A 16 9.51 -11.50 -0.40
N ALA A 17 8.84 -12.03 -1.42
CA ALA A 17 9.26 -11.80 -2.81
C ALA A 17 8.90 -10.38 -3.26
N PRO A 18 9.70 -9.77 -4.17
CA PRO A 18 9.37 -8.48 -4.78
C PRO A 18 7.95 -8.49 -5.36
N LEU A 19 7.19 -7.43 -5.09
CA LEU A 19 5.84 -7.23 -5.64
C LEU A 19 5.74 -5.91 -6.41
N VAL A 20 6.23 -4.82 -5.83
CA VAL A 20 6.27 -3.50 -6.47
C VAL A 20 7.70 -3.00 -6.48
N THR A 21 8.19 -2.58 -7.64
CA THR A 21 9.47 -1.89 -7.78
C THR A 21 9.21 -0.53 -8.37
N TYR A 22 9.47 0.51 -7.59
CA TYR A 22 9.44 1.90 -8.04
C TYR A 22 10.85 2.30 -8.50
N LEU A 23 10.89 2.96 -9.65
CA LEU A 23 12.09 3.50 -10.26
C LEU A 23 11.81 4.95 -10.66
N ASP A 24 12.58 5.88 -10.11
CA ASP A 24 12.57 7.27 -10.54
C ASP A 24 13.74 7.51 -11.49
N ALA A 25 13.44 7.75 -12.76
CA ALA A 25 14.47 8.01 -13.77
C ALA A 25 15.15 9.37 -13.62
N ALA A 26 14.49 10.35 -12.97
CA ALA A 26 15.04 11.69 -12.79
C ALA A 26 16.02 11.75 -11.61
N THR A 27 15.71 11.05 -10.51
CA THR A 27 16.54 11.06 -9.29
C THR A 27 17.43 9.82 -9.15
N GLY A 28 17.14 8.74 -9.87
CA GLY A 28 17.78 7.44 -9.71
C GLY A 28 17.27 6.65 -8.49
N GLU A 29 16.23 7.14 -7.79
CA GLU A 29 15.65 6.42 -6.66
C GLU A 29 15.11 5.05 -7.08
N ARG A 30 15.37 4.05 -6.25
CA ARG A 30 14.78 2.72 -6.36
C ARG A 30 14.23 2.27 -5.02
N THR A 31 12.95 1.93 -5.01
CA THR A 31 12.28 1.36 -3.83
C THR A 31 11.59 0.06 -4.21
N GLU A 32 11.70 -0.95 -3.36
CA GLU A 32 11.01 -2.22 -3.54
C GLU A 32 10.09 -2.50 -2.36
N LEU A 33 8.89 -2.97 -2.65
CA LEU A 33 7.94 -3.47 -1.68
C LEU A 33 7.61 -4.93 -1.97
N SER A 34 7.66 -5.74 -0.93
CA SER A 34 7.14 -7.10 -0.95
C SER A 34 5.64 -7.09 -0.64
N ALA A 35 4.96 -8.23 -0.83
CA ALA A 35 3.54 -8.32 -0.47
C ALA A 35 3.33 -8.12 1.03
N THR A 36 4.27 -8.59 1.87
CA THR A 36 4.22 -8.38 3.31
C THR A 36 4.42 -6.91 3.68
N SER A 37 5.39 -6.21 3.09
CA SER A 37 5.62 -4.80 3.42
C SER A 37 4.50 -3.89 2.92
N LEU A 38 3.93 -4.19 1.74
CA LEU A 38 2.79 -3.47 1.19
C LEU A 38 1.54 -3.64 2.08
N ALA A 39 1.19 -4.88 2.43
CA ALA A 39 0.02 -5.16 3.28
C ALA A 39 0.15 -4.51 4.67
N ASN A 40 1.35 -4.57 5.27
CA ASN A 40 1.60 -3.93 6.55
C ASN A 40 1.49 -2.39 6.47
N ALA A 41 1.94 -1.78 5.37
CA ALA A 41 1.82 -0.34 5.19
C ALA A 41 0.36 0.10 5.01
N ALA A 42 -0.41 -0.62 4.17
CA ALA A 42 -1.83 -0.37 3.97
C ALA A 42 -2.62 -0.52 5.29
N ALA A 43 -2.32 -1.56 6.08
CA ALA A 43 -2.96 -1.76 7.39
C ALA A 43 -2.66 -0.62 8.38
N LYS A 44 -1.44 -0.09 8.38
CA LYS A 44 -1.07 1.07 9.22
C LYS A 44 -1.83 2.33 8.80
N ILE A 45 -1.97 2.57 7.51
CA ILE A 45 -2.75 3.68 6.97
C ILE A 45 -4.22 3.53 7.39
N ALA A 46 -4.82 2.37 7.18
CA ALA A 46 -6.22 2.11 7.57
C ALA A 46 -6.45 2.28 9.09
N ASN A 47 -5.50 1.84 9.91
CA ASN A 47 -5.57 2.07 11.36
C ASN A 47 -5.48 3.56 11.71
N ALA A 48 -4.58 4.32 11.11
CA ALA A 48 -4.49 5.76 11.34
C ALA A 48 -5.78 6.48 10.91
N LEU A 49 -6.33 6.16 9.74
CA LEU A 49 -7.59 6.75 9.25
C LEU A 49 -8.74 6.53 10.24
N ARG A 50 -8.86 5.33 10.82
CA ARG A 50 -9.87 5.04 11.84
C ARG A 50 -9.56 5.72 13.17
N ASP A 51 -8.35 5.50 13.70
CA ASP A 51 -8.03 5.81 15.09
C ASP A 51 -7.68 7.29 15.30
N GLU A 52 -7.04 7.93 14.32
CA GLU A 52 -6.61 9.34 14.41
C GLU A 52 -7.60 10.29 13.72
N TYR A 53 -8.24 9.86 12.63
CA TYR A 53 -9.12 10.70 11.81
C TYR A 53 -10.60 10.34 11.90
N GLY A 54 -10.96 9.24 12.58
CA GLY A 54 -12.34 8.86 12.84
C GLY A 54 -13.12 8.40 11.61
N LEU A 55 -12.44 7.90 10.57
CA LEU A 55 -13.11 7.39 9.37
C LEU A 55 -13.77 6.04 9.61
N GLU A 56 -14.94 5.89 9.02
CA GLU A 56 -15.78 4.69 9.07
C GLU A 56 -15.93 4.06 7.68
N PRO A 57 -16.34 2.77 7.60
CA PRO A 57 -16.64 2.14 6.33
C PRO A 57 -17.72 2.90 5.54
N GLY A 58 -17.39 3.28 4.30
CA GLY A 58 -18.26 4.09 3.43
C GLY A 58 -17.81 5.54 3.29
N ASP A 59 -16.94 6.02 4.17
CA ASP A 59 -16.31 7.34 4.02
C ASP A 59 -15.39 7.38 2.79
N THR A 60 -15.28 8.57 2.21
CA THR A 60 -14.48 8.80 0.99
C THR A 60 -13.16 9.48 1.33
N VAL A 61 -12.06 8.91 0.87
CA VAL A 61 -10.71 9.48 0.98
C VAL A 61 -10.22 9.92 -0.40
N ALA A 62 -9.75 11.17 -0.52
CA ALA A 62 -9.06 11.65 -1.70
C ALA A 62 -7.54 11.44 -1.55
N LEU A 63 -6.88 10.95 -2.60
CA LEU A 63 -5.43 10.80 -2.65
C LEU A 63 -4.83 11.86 -3.58
N ASP A 64 -4.31 12.94 -2.99
CA ASP A 64 -3.49 13.93 -3.69
C ASP A 64 -2.01 13.63 -3.42
N LEU A 65 -1.52 12.58 -4.08
CA LEU A 65 -0.14 12.11 -3.95
C LEU A 65 0.53 12.07 -5.34
N PRO A 66 1.81 12.46 -5.44
CA PRO A 66 2.57 12.29 -6.68
C PRO A 66 2.67 10.81 -7.06
N LEU A 67 3.10 10.54 -8.30
CA LEU A 67 3.39 9.18 -8.77
C LEU A 67 4.69 8.66 -8.13
N HIS A 68 4.64 8.40 -6.82
CA HIS A 68 5.73 7.94 -5.96
C HIS A 68 5.37 6.55 -5.40
N TRP A 69 6.36 5.78 -4.93
CA TRP A 69 6.12 4.42 -4.43
C TRP A 69 5.06 4.36 -3.33
N GLN A 70 4.98 5.39 -2.48
CA GLN A 70 4.00 5.49 -1.40
C GLN A 70 2.57 5.41 -1.89
N ARG A 71 2.26 5.90 -3.11
CA ARG A 71 0.89 5.81 -3.64
C ARG A 71 0.39 4.36 -3.67
N SER A 72 1.30 3.39 -3.87
CA SER A 72 0.95 1.96 -3.82
C SER A 72 0.43 1.53 -2.45
N THR A 73 0.97 2.08 -1.35
CA THR A 73 0.54 1.71 0.01
C THR A 73 -0.83 2.26 0.38
N TRP A 74 -1.27 3.34 -0.28
CA TRP A 74 -2.59 3.95 -0.08
C TRP A 74 -3.70 3.31 -0.92
N CYS A 75 -3.36 2.62 -2.02
CA CYS A 75 -4.32 2.02 -2.94
C CYS A 75 -4.52 0.50 -2.76
N ALA A 76 -3.80 -0.12 -1.81
CA ALA A 76 -3.69 -1.57 -1.66
C ALA A 76 -4.71 -2.18 -0.70
#